data_AF-A0A351NF56-F1
#
_entry.id   AF-A0A351NF56-F1
#
_cell.length_a   1.000
_cell.length_b   1.000
_cell.length_c   1.000
_cell.angle_alpha   90.00
_cell.angle_beta   90.00
_cell.angle_gamma   90.00
#
_symmetry.space_group_name_H-M   'P 1'
#
loop_
_entity.id
_entity.type
_entity.pdbx_description
1 polymer ?
#
loop_
_entity_poly.entity_id
_entity_poly.type
_entity_poly.pdbx_seq_one_letter_code
_entity_poly.pdbx_strand_id
1 'polypeptide(L)'
;MWGGGAMRTRWMVSNVFCWRTDVLASTPTVHSGFQGWNGGAITIDFAKKFLEHDGDSPRRRACFLTEEEWLYEMDWDGSSVNDGTLEQKKADPNRGIKAASGVWSHGPYFEWKHMNFMNPPKILTGGREYEKDNIDYLGKGFNGTNFKVARYAEALLLYAEACIGSADEAKGLKALQDVQKRSGSGKVDDELTFENVMEEKQYEMWFESCRFLDLVRWANQGKVDLDAIYNKSSLHSFDGKNTVPVVYDEFFTEGKPGYNKEHKLFTEKTEILCDDFVVGKSEYFPFPLDVKNANPNLHDVRGWAK
;
A
#
# COMPACT_ATOMS: atom_id res chain seq x y z
N MET A 1 7.43 -28.14 -17.28
CA MET A 1 6.61 -28.79 -16.24
C MET A 1 7.10 -28.26 -14.90
N TRP A 2 6.31 -27.42 -14.22
CA TRP A 2 6.69 -26.72 -13.00
C TRP A 2 6.61 -27.69 -11.80
N GLY A 3 7.75 -28.13 -11.28
CA GLY A 3 7.82 -29.18 -10.27
C GLY A 3 7.63 -28.69 -8.83
N GLY A 4 6.71 -29.34 -8.11
CA GLY A 4 6.64 -29.65 -6.67
C GLY A 4 7.01 -28.59 -5.61
N GLY A 5 8.22 -28.04 -5.67
CA GLY A 5 8.70 -27.02 -4.73
C GLY A 5 8.15 -25.64 -5.05
N ALA A 6 8.19 -25.23 -6.33
CA ALA A 6 7.70 -23.93 -6.79
C ALA A 6 6.21 -23.69 -6.45
N MET A 7 5.38 -24.74 -6.48
CA MET A 7 3.95 -24.63 -6.13
C MET A 7 3.67 -24.47 -4.63
N ARG A 8 4.65 -24.74 -3.75
CA ARG A 8 4.57 -24.48 -2.31
C ARG A 8 5.46 -23.31 -1.87
N THR A 9 6.11 -22.62 -2.81
CA THR A 9 7.02 -21.51 -2.52
C THR A 9 6.26 -20.21 -2.31
N ARG A 10 6.94 -19.26 -1.67
CA ARG A 10 6.51 -17.86 -1.48
C ARG A 10 6.43 -17.06 -2.80
N TRP A 11 6.20 -17.75 -3.91
CA TRP A 11 6.05 -17.23 -5.26
C TRP A 11 4.76 -16.44 -5.42
N MET A 12 3.61 -16.98 -5.01
CA MET A 12 2.35 -16.22 -5.06
C MET A 12 2.45 -14.92 -4.24
N VAL A 13 3.13 -14.98 -3.10
CA VAL A 13 3.41 -13.81 -2.24
C VAL A 13 4.28 -12.78 -2.98
N SER A 14 5.34 -13.24 -3.66
CA SER A 14 6.16 -12.35 -4.50
C SER A 14 5.37 -11.74 -5.65
N ASN A 15 4.48 -12.51 -6.29
CA ASN A 15 3.62 -11.99 -7.35
C ASN A 15 2.74 -10.87 -6.77
N VAL A 16 2.03 -11.11 -5.68
CA VAL A 16 1.07 -10.15 -5.11
C VAL A 16 1.74 -8.82 -4.75
N PHE A 17 2.91 -8.84 -4.10
CA PHE A 17 3.52 -7.62 -3.57
C PHE A 17 4.54 -6.92 -4.48
N CYS A 18 4.97 -7.55 -5.58
CA CYS A 18 5.87 -6.89 -6.55
C CYS A 18 5.07 -6.09 -7.59
N TRP A 19 5.74 -5.10 -8.19
CA TRP A 19 5.21 -4.32 -9.30
C TRP A 19 5.03 -5.15 -10.57
N ARG A 20 4.12 -4.71 -11.44
CA ARG A 20 3.97 -5.21 -12.80
C ARG A 20 5.13 -4.76 -13.68
N THR A 21 6.26 -5.46 -13.62
CA THR A 21 7.45 -5.05 -14.38
C THR A 21 7.37 -5.36 -15.88
N ASP A 22 6.43 -6.20 -16.31
CA ASP A 22 6.18 -6.50 -17.73
C ASP A 22 5.68 -5.27 -18.50
N VAL A 23 5.00 -4.34 -17.83
CA VAL A 23 4.46 -3.11 -18.43
C VAL A 23 5.42 -1.92 -18.39
N LEU A 24 6.59 -2.09 -17.77
CA LEU A 24 7.60 -1.04 -17.62
C LEU A 24 8.62 -1.04 -18.76
N ALA A 25 9.22 0.12 -19.05
CA ALA A 25 10.25 0.24 -20.08
C ALA A 25 11.48 -0.65 -19.77
N SER A 26 12.01 -0.51 -18.56
CA SER A 26 12.93 -1.46 -17.92
C SER A 26 12.53 -1.70 -16.45
N THR A 27 13.37 -2.34 -15.65
CA THR A 27 13.09 -2.62 -14.23
C THR A 27 13.87 -1.70 -13.31
N PRO A 28 13.24 -1.14 -12.25
CA PRO A 28 14.01 -0.58 -11.15
C PRO A 28 14.94 -1.63 -10.54
N THR A 29 16.20 -1.29 -10.29
CA THR A 29 17.26 -2.25 -9.90
C THR A 29 16.99 -2.96 -8.57
N VAL A 30 16.15 -2.39 -7.70
CA VAL A 30 15.75 -3.03 -6.44
C VAL A 30 14.80 -4.22 -6.60
N HIS A 31 14.26 -4.39 -7.80
CA HIS A 31 13.31 -5.44 -8.11
C HIS A 31 13.98 -6.83 -8.07
N SER A 32 13.35 -7.81 -7.42
CA SER A 32 13.88 -9.19 -7.26
C SER A 32 13.84 -10.05 -8.54
N GLY A 33 13.74 -9.42 -9.72
CA GLY A 33 13.75 -10.11 -11.02
C GLY A 33 12.49 -10.91 -11.34
N PHE A 34 11.36 -10.63 -10.68
CA PHE A 34 10.12 -11.39 -10.82
C PHE A 34 8.89 -10.52 -11.14
N GLN A 35 8.20 -10.78 -12.26
CA GLN A 35 6.99 -10.02 -12.64
C GLN A 35 5.89 -10.13 -11.58
N GLY A 36 5.57 -9.03 -10.91
CA GLY A 36 4.49 -9.00 -9.93
C GLY A 36 3.10 -8.97 -10.54
N TRP A 37 2.09 -8.83 -9.69
CA TRP A 37 0.66 -8.65 -10.01
C TRP A 37 0.15 -7.28 -9.55
N ASN A 38 0.99 -6.48 -8.86
CA ASN A 38 0.62 -5.17 -8.35
C ASN A 38 -0.61 -5.21 -7.42
N GLY A 39 -0.66 -6.20 -6.52
CA GLY A 39 -1.77 -6.43 -5.60
C GLY A 39 -1.75 -5.56 -4.35
N GLY A 40 -0.73 -4.71 -4.18
CA GLY A 40 -0.56 -3.84 -3.01
C GLY A 40 -0.97 -2.38 -3.23
N ALA A 41 -1.53 -2.05 -4.40
CA ALA A 41 -1.70 -0.68 -4.87
C ALA A 41 -2.22 0.27 -3.80
N ILE A 42 -1.42 1.27 -3.45
CA ILE A 42 -1.83 2.31 -2.51
C ILE A 42 -2.88 3.23 -3.17
N THR A 43 -3.94 3.56 -2.44
CA THR A 43 -4.95 4.49 -2.97
C THR A 43 -4.40 5.91 -3.05
N ILE A 44 -4.74 6.64 -4.12
CA ILE A 44 -4.20 7.97 -4.41
C ILE A 44 -4.46 8.94 -3.26
N ASP A 45 -5.69 8.98 -2.74
CA ASP A 45 -6.06 9.94 -1.69
C ASP A 45 -5.36 9.62 -0.37
N PHE A 46 -5.20 8.32 -0.04
CA PHE A 46 -4.44 7.93 1.13
C PHE A 46 -2.95 8.25 0.98
N ALA A 47 -2.34 7.97 -0.18
CA ALA A 47 -0.96 8.31 -0.45
C ALA A 47 -0.71 9.82 -0.38
N LYS A 48 -1.61 10.64 -0.92
CA LYS A 48 -1.57 12.11 -0.79
C LYS A 48 -1.64 12.53 0.67
N LYS A 49 -2.64 12.05 1.41
CA LYS A 49 -2.81 12.39 2.82
C LYS A 49 -1.58 11.97 3.65
N PHE A 50 -1.05 10.79 3.37
CA PHE A 50 0.14 10.29 4.05
C PHE A 50 1.38 11.13 3.69
N LEU A 51 1.56 11.52 2.42
CA LEU A 51 2.65 12.39 2.00
C LEU A 51 2.53 13.81 2.59
N GLU A 52 1.34 14.40 2.61
CA GLU A 52 1.07 15.70 3.24
C GLU A 52 1.34 15.66 4.75
N HIS A 53 0.99 14.55 5.39
CA HIS A 53 1.17 14.37 6.82
C HIS A 53 2.62 14.08 7.21
N ASP A 54 3.30 13.14 6.55
CA ASP A 54 4.62 12.65 6.95
C ASP A 54 5.79 13.24 6.13
N GLY A 55 5.52 13.88 5.00
CA GLY A 55 6.56 14.36 4.09
C GLY A 55 7.53 13.25 3.71
N ASP A 56 8.82 13.49 3.93
CA ASP A 56 9.91 12.55 3.67
C ASP A 56 10.25 11.61 4.84
N SER A 57 9.30 11.37 5.75
CA SER A 57 9.56 10.50 6.91
C SER A 57 10.07 9.11 6.49
N PRO A 58 10.94 8.47 7.31
CA PRO A 58 11.37 7.09 7.09
C PRO A 58 10.18 6.12 6.98
N ARG A 59 9.11 6.35 7.74
CA ARG A 59 7.89 5.53 7.67
C ARG A 59 7.22 5.64 6.30
N ARG A 60 7.01 6.85 5.78
CA ARG A 60 6.36 7.09 4.50
C ARG A 60 7.21 6.52 3.36
N ARG A 61 8.52 6.79 3.35
CA ARG A 61 9.48 6.19 2.40
C ARG A 61 9.47 4.67 2.44
N ALA A 62 9.33 4.05 3.62
CA ALA A 62 9.23 2.60 3.73
C ALA A 62 7.90 2.01 3.21
N CYS A 63 6.87 2.83 2.99
CA CYS A 63 5.56 2.37 2.52
C CYS A 63 5.41 2.46 1.00
N PHE A 64 5.69 3.63 0.44
CA PHE A 64 5.51 3.91 -0.99
C PHE A 64 6.40 5.05 -1.46
N LEU A 65 6.53 5.13 -2.78
CA LEU A 65 7.27 6.14 -3.52
C LEU A 65 6.30 7.11 -4.22
N THR A 66 6.67 8.39 -4.27
CA THR A 66 6.04 9.35 -5.19
C THR A 66 6.44 9.07 -6.64
N GLU A 67 5.77 9.73 -7.58
CA GLU A 67 6.14 9.71 -9.01
C GLU A 67 7.62 10.07 -9.21
N GLU A 68 8.07 11.17 -8.62
CA GLU A 68 9.44 11.65 -8.78
C GLU A 68 10.45 10.69 -8.16
N GLU A 69 10.14 10.18 -6.97
CA GLU A 69 10.99 9.20 -6.29
C GLU A 69 11.13 7.92 -7.15
N TRP A 70 10.03 7.40 -7.67
CA TRP A 70 10.01 6.17 -8.47
C TRP A 70 10.67 6.32 -9.85
N LEU A 71 10.42 7.43 -10.55
CA LEU A 71 11.02 7.68 -11.88
C LEU A 71 12.49 8.08 -11.78
N TYR A 72 12.85 8.95 -10.83
CA TYR A 72 14.10 9.73 -10.90
C TYR A 72 15.08 9.49 -9.75
N GLU A 73 14.59 9.09 -8.57
CA GLU A 73 15.48 8.76 -7.43
C GLU A 73 15.86 7.28 -7.38
N MET A 74 15.15 6.42 -8.12
CA MET A 74 15.49 5.02 -8.28
C MET A 74 16.49 4.80 -9.43
N ASP A 75 17.35 3.81 -9.24
CA ASP A 75 18.19 3.26 -10.29
C ASP A 75 17.35 2.30 -11.15
N TRP A 76 17.49 2.40 -12.47
CA TRP A 76 16.80 1.56 -13.45
C TRP A 76 17.82 0.73 -14.23
N ASP A 77 17.49 -0.54 -14.45
CA ASP A 77 18.34 -1.47 -15.17
C ASP A 77 18.46 -1.06 -16.64
N GLY A 78 19.68 -1.06 -17.18
CA GLY A 78 19.95 -0.66 -18.56
C GLY A 78 19.97 0.86 -18.82
N SER A 79 19.62 1.69 -17.83
CA SER A 79 19.77 3.14 -17.93
C SER A 79 21.23 3.55 -17.75
N SER A 80 21.76 4.33 -18.72
CA SER A 80 23.09 4.93 -18.63
C SER A 80 23.12 6.27 -17.89
N VAL A 81 21.95 6.73 -17.39
CA VAL A 81 21.78 8.05 -16.76
C VAL A 81 21.21 7.95 -15.34
N ASN A 82 21.40 6.80 -14.66
CA ASN A 82 21.07 6.65 -13.24
C ASN A 82 21.74 7.73 -12.36
N ASP A 83 22.98 8.10 -12.69
CA ASP A 83 23.72 9.19 -12.04
C ASP A 83 23.67 10.52 -12.84
N GLY A 84 22.79 10.61 -13.84
CA GLY A 84 22.62 11.79 -14.70
C GLY A 84 21.79 12.91 -14.06
N THR A 85 21.68 14.04 -14.76
CA THR A 85 20.82 15.15 -14.33
C THR A 85 19.34 14.78 -14.42
N LEU A 86 18.47 15.52 -13.73
CA LEU A 86 17.03 15.29 -13.78
C LEU A 86 16.49 15.36 -15.21
N GLU A 87 16.99 16.29 -16.02
CA GLU A 87 16.62 16.44 -17.44
C GLU A 87 17.01 15.21 -18.26
N GLN A 88 18.18 14.63 -17.99
CA GLN A 88 18.61 13.40 -18.65
C GLN A 88 17.72 12.22 -18.27
N LYS A 89 17.37 12.09 -16.98
CA LYS A 89 16.47 11.03 -16.48
C LYS A 89 15.05 11.19 -17.02
N LYS A 90 14.56 12.42 -17.14
CA LYS A 90 13.26 12.76 -17.72
C LYS A 90 13.13 12.32 -19.17
N ALA A 91 14.22 12.33 -19.93
CA ALA A 91 14.23 11.94 -21.34
C ALA A 91 14.69 10.48 -21.59
N ASP A 92 14.93 9.68 -20.54
CA ASP A 92 15.51 8.35 -20.65
C ASP A 92 14.46 7.27 -21.03
N PRO A 93 14.48 6.74 -22.26
CA PRO A 93 13.46 5.79 -22.73
C PRO A 93 13.48 4.44 -21.99
N ASN A 94 14.42 4.20 -21.08
CA ASN A 94 14.48 2.99 -20.26
C ASN A 94 13.70 3.11 -18.93
N ARG A 95 12.94 4.18 -18.70
CA ARG A 95 12.18 4.39 -17.46
C ARG A 95 10.68 4.39 -17.69
N GLY A 96 9.91 4.28 -16.61
CA GLY A 96 8.48 4.51 -16.64
C GLY A 96 7.64 3.39 -17.26
N ILE A 97 6.41 3.73 -17.65
CA ILE A 97 5.37 2.77 -18.06
C ILE A 97 5.25 2.75 -19.58
N LYS A 98 5.81 1.72 -20.22
CA LYS A 98 5.78 1.59 -21.69
C LYS A 98 4.46 1.06 -22.24
N ALA A 99 3.71 0.29 -21.45
CA ALA A 99 2.54 -0.39 -21.97
C ALA A 99 1.41 0.60 -22.24
N ALA A 100 0.85 0.55 -23.45
CA ALA A 100 -0.32 1.35 -23.81
C ALA A 100 -1.56 1.05 -22.95
N SER A 101 -1.59 -0.08 -22.23
CA SER A 101 -2.64 -0.42 -21.27
C SER A 101 -2.50 0.28 -19.92
N GLY A 102 -1.38 0.96 -19.67
CA GLY A 102 -1.03 1.49 -18.34
C GLY A 102 -0.85 0.39 -17.28
N VAL A 103 -0.76 0.82 -16.02
CA VAL A 103 -0.77 -0.03 -14.83
C VAL A 103 -2.14 0.05 -14.17
N TRP A 104 -2.86 -1.07 -14.15
CA TRP A 104 -4.22 -1.16 -13.62
C TRP A 104 -4.27 -1.07 -12.09
N SER A 105 -5.37 -0.49 -11.58
CA SER A 105 -5.67 -0.26 -10.16
C SER A 105 -4.60 0.54 -9.42
N HIS A 106 -3.92 1.47 -10.10
CA HIS A 106 -2.79 2.19 -9.53
C HIS A 106 -2.79 3.66 -9.95
N GLY A 107 -2.32 4.52 -9.05
CA GLY A 107 -2.11 5.96 -9.30
C GLY A 107 -0.64 6.31 -9.51
N PRO A 108 -0.22 7.57 -9.33
CA PRO A 108 1.18 7.99 -9.47
C PRO A 108 2.03 7.71 -8.19
N TYR A 109 1.61 6.77 -7.34
CA TYR A 109 2.29 6.42 -6.08
C TYR A 109 2.54 4.92 -6.04
N PHE A 110 3.79 4.50 -5.88
CA PHE A 110 4.19 3.10 -6.02
C PHE A 110 4.53 2.50 -4.67
N GLU A 111 3.68 1.64 -4.14
CA GLU A 111 3.94 0.92 -2.90
C GLU A 111 5.09 -0.05 -3.04
N TRP A 112 5.79 -0.29 -1.96
CA TRP A 112 6.76 -1.38 -1.89
C TRP A 112 6.86 -2.00 -0.50
N LYS A 113 5.94 -1.64 0.39
CA LYS A 113 5.80 -2.31 1.68
C LYS A 113 5.54 -3.79 1.42
N HIS A 114 6.41 -4.66 1.95
CA HIS A 114 6.44 -6.12 1.72
C HIS A 114 7.03 -6.60 0.38
N MET A 115 7.58 -5.71 -0.44
CA MET A 115 8.54 -6.13 -1.46
C MET A 115 9.81 -6.64 -0.78
N ASN A 116 10.47 -7.61 -1.40
CA ASN A 116 11.83 -7.97 -1.01
C ASN A 116 12.78 -7.32 -1.99
N PHE A 117 13.79 -6.68 -1.44
CA PHE A 117 14.86 -6.07 -2.18
C PHE A 117 16.05 -7.03 -2.19
N MET A 118 16.72 -7.19 -3.32
CA MET A 118 18.03 -7.87 -3.34
C MET A 118 19.06 -7.03 -2.58
N ASN A 119 19.01 -5.71 -2.79
CA ASN A 119 19.81 -4.72 -2.08
C ASN A 119 18.86 -3.63 -1.57
N PRO A 120 18.97 -3.20 -0.30
CA PRO A 120 18.19 -2.07 0.21
C PRO A 120 18.39 -0.81 -0.67
N PRO A 121 17.31 -0.18 -1.18
CA PRO A 121 17.44 0.99 -2.03
C PRO A 121 18.09 2.18 -1.32
N LYS A 122 18.89 2.96 -2.06
CA LYS A 122 19.54 4.19 -1.57
C LYS A 122 18.55 5.14 -0.89
N ILE A 123 17.34 5.29 -1.44
CA ILE A 123 16.30 6.19 -0.90
C ILE A 123 15.78 5.75 0.49
N LEU A 124 15.90 4.46 0.84
CA LEU A 124 15.59 3.94 2.19
C LEU A 124 16.80 4.02 3.12
N THR A 125 18.00 3.78 2.59
CA THR A 125 19.22 3.69 3.41
C THR A 125 19.89 5.05 3.66
N GLY A 126 19.50 6.08 2.90
CA GLY A 126 20.23 7.34 2.81
C GLY A 126 21.59 7.16 2.13
N GLY A 127 21.68 6.22 1.19
CA GLY A 127 22.92 5.84 0.50
C GLY A 127 23.91 5.01 1.34
N ARG A 128 23.54 4.64 2.58
CA ARG A 128 24.37 3.74 3.40
C ARG A 128 24.27 2.31 2.88
N GLU A 129 25.39 1.62 2.87
CA GLU A 129 25.44 0.20 2.56
C GLU A 129 25.04 -0.63 3.78
N TYR A 130 24.17 -1.61 3.55
CA TYR A 130 23.72 -2.56 4.56
C TYR A 130 24.03 -3.97 4.07
N GLU A 131 25.32 -4.30 3.93
CA GLU A 131 25.78 -5.55 3.32
C GLU A 131 25.13 -6.81 3.93
N LYS A 132 24.90 -6.81 5.25
CA LYS A 132 24.23 -7.91 5.96
C LYS A 132 22.75 -8.10 5.59
N ASP A 133 22.12 -7.07 5.04
CA ASP A 133 20.74 -7.04 4.60
C ASP A 133 20.66 -7.28 3.08
N ASN A 134 21.80 -7.35 2.38
CA ASN A 134 21.86 -7.76 0.98
C ASN A 134 21.61 -9.26 0.88
N ILE A 135 20.90 -9.65 -0.18
CA ILE A 135 20.61 -11.04 -0.50
C ILE A 135 21.30 -11.34 -1.82
N ASP A 136 22.39 -12.12 -1.77
CA ASP A 136 23.20 -12.49 -2.94
C ASP A 136 22.38 -13.12 -4.07
N TYR A 137 21.30 -13.82 -3.71
CA TYR A 137 20.35 -14.39 -4.66
C TYR A 137 18.97 -14.58 -4.03
N LEU A 138 17.97 -13.84 -4.53
CA LEU A 138 16.57 -14.21 -4.35
C LEU A 138 16.23 -15.23 -5.45
N GLY A 139 15.92 -16.47 -5.05
CA GLY A 139 15.34 -17.45 -5.97
C GLY A 139 14.19 -16.83 -6.75
N LYS A 140 14.09 -17.09 -8.07
CA LYS A 140 13.07 -16.47 -8.92
C LYS A 140 11.68 -16.60 -8.29
N GLY A 141 11.07 -15.46 -7.97
CA GLY A 141 9.78 -15.38 -7.28
C GLY A 141 9.82 -15.91 -5.86
N PHE A 142 10.82 -15.52 -5.06
CA PHE A 142 10.85 -15.78 -3.63
C PHE A 142 10.61 -14.47 -2.87
N ASN A 143 9.60 -14.46 -2.00
CA ASN A 143 9.36 -13.37 -1.07
C ASN A 143 9.78 -13.81 0.35
N GLY A 144 10.88 -13.27 0.89
CA GLY A 144 11.40 -13.59 2.23
C GLY A 144 10.64 -12.92 3.38
N THR A 145 9.74 -12.00 3.09
CA THR A 145 9.18 -11.05 4.06
C THR A 145 8.46 -11.76 5.20
N ASN A 146 8.79 -11.34 6.42
CA ASN A 146 8.03 -11.72 7.60
C ASN A 146 6.80 -10.81 7.73
N PHE A 147 5.62 -11.38 7.49
CA PHE A 147 4.34 -10.69 7.72
C PHE A 147 4.06 -10.67 9.22
N LYS A 148 4.01 -9.47 9.77
CA LYS A 148 3.82 -9.28 11.21
C LYS A 148 2.34 -9.49 11.51
N VAL A 149 2.03 -10.44 12.39
CA VAL A 149 0.68 -10.65 12.92
C VAL A 149 0.39 -9.66 14.05
N ALA A 150 1.41 -9.34 14.84
CA ALA A 150 1.37 -8.35 15.90
C ALA A 150 2.74 -7.71 16.03
N ARG A 151 2.78 -6.44 16.45
CA ARG A 151 4.03 -5.74 16.76
C ARG A 151 3.84 -4.68 17.82
N TYR A 152 4.94 -4.30 18.46
CA TYR A 152 4.92 -3.42 19.61
C TYR A 152 4.23 -2.07 19.37
N ALA A 153 4.38 -1.46 18.19
CA ALA A 153 3.70 -0.19 17.91
C ALA A 153 2.18 -0.33 17.86
N GLU A 154 1.64 -1.46 17.40
CA GLU A 154 0.19 -1.68 17.48
C GLU A 154 -0.26 -1.82 18.92
N ALA A 155 0.51 -2.53 19.75
CA ALA A 155 0.22 -2.63 21.18
C ALA A 155 0.22 -1.26 21.87
N LEU A 156 1.15 -0.36 21.50
CA LEU A 156 1.17 1.01 21.98
C LEU A 156 -0.06 1.81 21.53
N LEU A 157 -0.48 1.68 20.27
CA LEU A 157 -1.67 2.36 19.75
C LEU A 157 -2.97 1.84 20.37
N LEU A 158 -3.08 0.52 20.59
CA LEU A 158 -4.21 -0.09 21.30
C LEU A 158 -4.22 0.33 22.78
N TYR A 159 -3.06 0.44 23.41
CA TYR A 159 -2.93 0.94 24.78
C TYR A 159 -3.33 2.43 24.85
N ALA A 160 -2.85 3.25 23.92
CA ALA A 160 -3.25 4.65 23.80
C ALA A 160 -4.77 4.78 23.64
N GLU A 161 -5.39 4.00 22.75
CA GLU A 161 -6.84 3.98 22.57
C GLU A 161 -7.59 3.63 23.86
N ALA A 162 -7.14 2.60 24.58
CA ALA A 162 -7.75 2.15 25.83
C ALA A 162 -7.61 3.16 26.98
N CYS A 163 -6.59 4.03 26.93
CA CYS A 163 -6.34 5.05 27.95
C CYS A 163 -7.19 6.32 27.79
N ILE A 164 -7.87 6.53 26.66
CA ILE A 164 -8.71 7.71 26.41
C ILE A 164 -9.79 7.84 27.50
N GLY A 165 -9.82 8.98 28.21
CA GLY A 165 -10.79 9.25 29.28
C GLY A 165 -10.59 8.41 30.55
N SER A 166 -9.46 7.72 30.68
CA SER A 166 -9.13 6.91 31.86
C SER A 166 -8.17 7.66 32.80
N ALA A 167 -7.92 7.10 34.00
CA ALA A 167 -6.90 7.61 34.91
C ALA A 167 -5.46 7.51 34.35
N ASP A 168 -5.25 6.74 33.28
CA ASP A 168 -3.95 6.50 32.63
C ASP A 168 -3.79 7.30 31.32
N GLU A 169 -4.63 8.31 31.06
CA GLU A 169 -4.60 9.12 29.82
C GLU A 169 -3.20 9.68 29.49
N ALA A 170 -2.45 10.17 30.49
CA ALA A 170 -1.09 10.65 30.30
C ALA A 170 -0.11 9.56 29.81
N LYS A 171 -0.33 8.29 30.21
CA LYS A 171 0.46 7.15 29.72
C LYS A 171 0.06 6.78 28.30
N GLY A 172 -1.22 6.85 27.98
CA GLY A 172 -1.73 6.67 26.62
C GLY A 172 -1.18 7.70 25.65
N LEU A 173 -1.16 8.97 26.03
CA LEU A 173 -0.55 10.05 25.24
C LEU A 173 0.93 9.76 24.98
N LYS A 174 1.66 9.36 26.02
CA LYS A 174 3.07 8.98 25.86
C LYS A 174 3.25 7.83 24.87
N ALA A 175 2.40 6.79 24.93
CA ALA A 175 2.46 5.66 24.00
C ALA A 175 2.21 6.08 22.54
N LEU A 176 1.24 6.96 22.30
CA LEU A 176 1.00 7.55 20.98
C LEU A 176 2.23 8.34 20.49
N GLN A 177 2.75 9.23 21.33
CA GLN A 177 3.93 10.03 21.00
C GLN A 177 5.17 9.19 20.74
N ASP A 178 5.35 8.07 21.45
CA ASP A 178 6.48 7.16 21.26
C ASP A 178 6.43 6.53 19.85
N VAL A 179 5.23 6.20 19.35
CA VAL A 179 5.05 5.72 17.97
C VAL A 179 5.38 6.82 16.96
N GLN A 180 4.82 8.02 17.16
CA GLN A 180 5.00 9.18 16.28
C GLN A 180 6.45 9.61 16.15
N LYS A 181 7.15 9.75 17.28
CA LYS A 181 8.56 10.13 17.32
C LYS A 181 9.44 9.10 16.62
N ARG A 182 9.16 7.81 16.84
CA ARG A 182 9.97 6.72 16.25
C ARG A 182 9.74 6.60 14.75
N SER A 183 8.50 6.75 14.28
CA SER A 183 8.18 6.65 12.85
C SER A 183 8.67 7.85 12.02
N GLY A 184 8.98 8.97 12.70
CA GLY A 184 9.20 10.25 12.03
C GLY A 184 7.90 10.88 11.54
N SER A 185 6.78 10.57 12.20
CA SER A 185 5.46 11.16 11.92
C SER A 185 5.58 12.68 11.81
N GLY A 186 4.92 13.30 10.84
CA GLY A 186 5.02 14.75 10.66
C GLY A 186 4.28 15.57 11.70
N LYS A 187 3.59 14.90 12.64
CA LYS A 187 3.11 15.50 13.88
C LYS A 187 3.46 14.63 15.09
N VAL A 188 3.56 15.30 16.24
CA VAL A 188 3.59 14.67 17.56
C VAL A 188 2.46 15.33 18.35
N ASP A 189 1.41 14.58 18.65
CA ASP A 189 0.21 15.13 19.29
C ASP A 189 0.49 15.49 20.76
N ASP A 190 -0.14 16.57 21.23
CA ASP A 190 -0.09 17.05 22.61
C ASP A 190 -1.29 16.58 23.46
N GLU A 191 -2.31 16.02 22.82
CA GLU A 191 -3.50 15.47 23.45
C GLU A 191 -3.83 14.04 22.96
N LEU A 192 -4.40 13.23 23.86
CA LEU A 192 -4.83 11.88 23.56
C LEU A 192 -6.32 11.88 23.17
N THR A 193 -6.59 11.94 21.87
CA THR A 193 -7.94 11.86 21.32
C THR A 193 -8.12 10.60 20.49
N PHE A 194 -9.37 10.21 20.27
CA PHE A 194 -9.68 9.07 19.40
C PHE A 194 -9.20 9.33 17.96
N GLU A 195 -9.39 10.56 17.49
CA GLU A 195 -9.05 11.01 16.15
C GLU A 195 -7.53 10.94 15.92
N ASN A 196 -6.73 11.35 16.91
CA ASN A 196 -5.27 11.25 16.85
C ASN A 196 -4.80 9.78 16.79
N VAL A 197 -5.36 8.90 17.62
CA VAL A 197 -5.01 7.47 17.58
C VAL A 197 -5.46 6.81 16.28
N MET A 198 -6.67 7.12 15.80
CA MET A 198 -7.19 6.61 14.52
C MET A 198 -6.33 7.06 13.34
N GLU A 199 -5.90 8.33 13.34
CA GLU A 199 -5.04 8.89 12.31
C GLU A 199 -3.63 8.30 12.33
N GLU A 200 -3.01 8.17 13.50
CA GLU A 200 -1.68 7.57 13.58
C GLU A 200 -1.72 6.09 13.19
N LYS A 201 -2.77 5.36 13.60
CA LYS A 201 -2.90 3.92 13.32
C LYS A 201 -3.05 3.62 11.82
N GLN A 202 -3.72 4.46 11.03
CA GLN A 202 -3.82 4.22 9.57
C GLN A 202 -2.47 4.32 8.86
N TYR A 203 -1.59 5.22 9.27
CA TYR A 203 -0.27 5.39 8.68
C TYR A 203 0.69 4.32 9.17
N GLU A 204 0.76 4.14 10.50
CA GLU A 204 1.66 3.20 11.13
C GLU A 204 1.38 1.77 10.65
N MET A 205 0.10 1.36 10.67
CA MET A 205 -0.32 -0.02 10.38
C MET A 205 -0.79 -0.22 8.93
N TRP A 206 -0.46 0.70 8.02
CA TRP A 206 -0.87 0.57 6.62
C TRP A 206 -0.40 -0.77 6.04
N PHE A 207 -1.28 -1.51 5.37
CA PHE A 207 -1.00 -2.82 4.78
C PHE A 207 -0.67 -3.95 5.78
N GLU A 208 -1.01 -3.81 7.07
CA GLU A 208 -0.75 -4.83 8.11
C GLU A 208 -2.02 -5.53 8.62
N SER A 209 -3.03 -5.66 7.76
CA SER A 209 -4.24 -6.48 7.98
C SER A 209 -5.11 -6.14 9.21
N CYS A 210 -4.99 -4.93 9.78
CA CYS A 210 -5.81 -4.52 10.93
C CYS A 210 -6.93 -3.52 10.57
N ARG A 211 -6.78 -2.75 9.48
CA ARG A 211 -7.65 -1.59 9.19
C ARG A 211 -9.13 -1.95 9.07
N PHE A 212 -9.47 -3.03 8.38
CA PHE A 212 -10.86 -3.47 8.25
C PHE A 212 -11.50 -3.75 9.62
N LEU A 213 -10.79 -4.48 10.48
CA LEU A 213 -11.25 -4.83 11.83
C LEU A 213 -11.37 -3.59 12.72
N ASP A 214 -10.41 -2.66 12.62
CA ASP A 214 -10.46 -1.37 13.30
C ASP A 214 -11.69 -0.56 12.89
N LEU A 215 -11.97 -0.45 11.58
CA LEU A 215 -13.15 0.26 11.09
C LEU A 215 -14.45 -0.37 11.58
N VAL A 216 -14.59 -1.71 11.53
CA VAL A 216 -15.78 -2.42 11.99
C VAL A 216 -16.02 -2.21 13.50
N ARG A 217 -14.97 -2.34 14.33
CA ARG A 217 -15.13 -2.18 15.79
C ARG A 217 -15.40 -0.71 16.18
N TRP A 218 -14.84 0.25 15.46
CA TRP A 218 -15.12 1.67 15.67
C TRP A 218 -16.52 2.06 15.20
N ALA A 219 -17.01 1.46 14.11
CA ALA A 219 -18.38 1.67 13.63
C ALA A 219 -19.41 1.16 14.64
N ASN A 220 -19.18 -0.01 15.24
CA ASN A 220 -20.03 -0.54 16.30
C ASN A 220 -20.07 0.36 17.55
N GLN A 221 -19.10 1.27 17.71
CA GLN A 221 -19.06 2.28 18.77
C GLN A 221 -19.58 3.66 18.33
N GLY A 222 -20.11 3.78 17.11
CA GLY A 222 -20.57 5.05 16.53
C GLY A 222 -19.45 6.05 16.24
N LYS A 223 -18.20 5.60 16.14
CA LYS A 223 -17.02 6.45 15.93
C LYS A 223 -16.71 6.73 14.47
N VAL A 224 -17.14 5.84 13.56
CA VAL A 224 -16.95 5.99 12.11
C VAL A 224 -18.19 5.52 11.37
N ASP A 225 -18.36 6.02 10.14
CA ASP A 225 -19.43 5.64 9.22
C ASP A 225 -18.85 4.74 8.10
N LEU A 226 -19.24 3.46 8.07
CA LEU A 226 -18.75 2.50 7.08
C LEU A 226 -19.30 2.76 5.67
N ASP A 227 -20.53 3.27 5.55
CA ASP A 227 -21.12 3.59 4.25
C ASP A 227 -20.41 4.80 3.64
N ALA A 228 -20.07 5.79 4.48
CA ALA A 228 -19.23 6.92 4.07
C ALA A 228 -17.86 6.47 3.56
N ILE A 229 -17.23 5.50 4.23
CA ILE A 229 -15.87 5.04 3.91
C ILE A 229 -15.84 4.14 2.67
N TYR A 230 -16.75 3.18 2.53
CA TYR A 230 -16.68 2.18 1.47
C TYR A 230 -17.47 2.56 0.21
N ASN A 231 -18.64 3.20 0.34
CA ASN A 231 -19.53 3.45 -0.80
C ASN A 231 -19.50 4.90 -1.27
N LYS A 232 -19.49 5.86 -0.34
CA LYS A 232 -19.54 7.30 -0.66
C LYS A 232 -18.17 7.93 -0.80
N SER A 233 -17.12 7.17 -0.57
CA SER A 233 -15.76 7.65 -0.78
C SER A 233 -15.54 7.93 -2.27
N SER A 234 -14.90 9.06 -2.56
CA SER A 234 -14.42 9.42 -3.91
C SER A 234 -13.47 8.40 -4.51
N LEU A 235 -12.98 7.46 -3.69
CA LEU A 235 -12.13 6.34 -4.08
C LEU A 235 -12.80 5.40 -5.09
N HIS A 236 -14.12 5.28 -5.05
CA HIS A 236 -14.83 4.26 -5.82
C HIS A 236 -15.80 4.83 -6.85
N SER A 237 -16.42 6.00 -6.66
CA SER A 237 -17.45 6.48 -7.58
C SER A 237 -17.02 7.68 -8.45
N PHE A 238 -17.25 7.59 -9.76
CA PHE A 238 -17.28 8.72 -10.68
C PHE A 238 -18.57 8.64 -11.50
N ASP A 239 -19.37 9.71 -11.46
CA ASP A 239 -20.68 9.77 -12.14
C ASP A 239 -21.62 8.58 -11.79
N GLY A 240 -21.62 8.19 -10.51
CA GLY A 240 -22.45 7.09 -10.01
C GLY A 240 -21.99 5.67 -10.39
N LYS A 241 -20.82 5.53 -11.02
CA LYS A 241 -20.24 4.22 -11.41
C LYS A 241 -18.99 3.91 -10.59
N ASN A 242 -18.81 2.64 -10.26
CA ASN A 242 -17.60 2.16 -9.61
C ASN A 242 -16.41 2.24 -10.57
N THR A 243 -15.27 2.80 -10.13
CA THR A 243 -14.09 3.02 -10.96
C THR A 243 -12.80 2.64 -10.25
N VAL A 244 -11.78 2.31 -11.04
CA VAL A 244 -10.40 2.09 -10.58
C VAL A 244 -9.43 2.95 -11.39
N PRO A 245 -8.36 3.45 -10.78
CA PRO A 245 -7.36 4.23 -11.50
C PRO A 245 -6.48 3.32 -12.37
N VAL A 246 -6.08 3.84 -13.54
CA VAL A 246 -5.03 3.27 -14.39
C VAL A 246 -4.02 4.38 -14.63
N VAL A 247 -2.77 4.13 -14.25
CA VAL A 247 -1.67 5.08 -14.44
C VAL A 247 -0.91 4.78 -15.73
N TYR A 248 -0.59 5.84 -16.45
CA TYR A 248 0.12 5.84 -17.72
C TYR A 248 1.28 6.82 -17.65
N ASP A 249 2.13 6.79 -18.66
CA ASP A 249 3.27 7.69 -18.79
C ASP A 249 3.15 8.48 -20.10
N GLU A 250 3.20 9.81 -20.00
CA GLU A 250 3.16 10.70 -21.16
C GLU A 250 4.29 10.41 -22.15
N PHE A 251 5.47 9.97 -21.69
CA PHE A 251 6.61 9.67 -22.56
C PHE A 251 6.26 8.63 -23.63
N PHE A 252 5.45 7.63 -23.29
CA PHE A 252 5.05 6.53 -24.19
C PHE A 252 3.65 6.70 -24.77
N THR A 253 2.95 7.80 -24.46
CA THR A 253 1.56 8.00 -24.90
C THR A 253 1.50 9.02 -26.02
N GLU A 254 1.29 8.56 -27.26
CA GLU A 254 1.13 9.43 -28.42
C GLU A 254 0.02 10.47 -28.21
N GLY A 255 0.29 11.72 -28.58
CA GLY A 255 -0.63 12.84 -28.39
C GLY A 255 -0.55 13.54 -27.04
N LYS A 256 0.16 13.01 -26.04
CA LYS A 256 0.45 13.73 -24.79
C LYS A 256 1.64 14.69 -24.98
N PRO A 257 1.71 15.81 -24.24
CA PRO A 257 2.82 16.77 -24.33
C PRO A 257 4.21 16.15 -24.13
N GLY A 258 4.33 15.18 -23.21
CA GLY A 258 5.57 14.47 -22.90
C GLY A 258 6.03 13.40 -23.90
N TYR A 259 5.24 13.08 -24.93
CA TYR A 259 5.53 11.96 -25.85
C TYR A 259 6.93 12.05 -26.48
N ASN A 260 7.76 11.03 -26.26
CA ASN A 260 9.18 10.94 -26.64
C ASN A 260 10.04 12.12 -26.17
N LYS A 261 9.67 12.81 -25.09
CA LYS A 261 10.36 14.00 -24.57
C LYS A 261 10.64 13.91 -23.08
N GLU A 262 9.60 13.71 -22.27
CA GLU A 262 9.67 13.80 -20.83
C GLU A 262 8.67 12.83 -20.18
N HIS A 263 9.14 12.05 -19.20
CA HIS A 263 8.28 11.24 -18.34
C HIS A 263 7.40 12.12 -17.46
N LYS A 264 6.11 11.81 -17.47
CA LYS A 264 5.13 12.41 -16.57
C LYS A 264 3.96 11.46 -16.45
N LEU A 265 3.63 11.06 -15.23
CA LEU A 265 2.55 10.13 -15.01
C LEU A 265 1.22 10.85 -15.06
N PHE A 266 0.23 10.19 -15.67
CA PHE A 266 -1.16 10.63 -15.61
C PHE A 266 -2.05 9.44 -15.31
N THR A 267 -3.17 9.70 -14.64
CA THR A 267 -4.11 8.66 -14.23
C THR A 267 -5.45 8.90 -14.90
N GLU A 268 -5.99 7.84 -15.50
CA GLU A 268 -7.35 7.81 -15.99
C GLU A 268 -8.17 6.82 -15.16
N LYS A 269 -9.47 7.03 -15.08
CA LYS A 269 -10.37 6.13 -14.33
C LYS A 269 -11.04 5.17 -15.31
N THR A 270 -11.11 3.91 -14.94
CA THR A 270 -11.83 2.86 -15.68
C THR A 270 -13.00 2.36 -14.85
N GLU A 271 -14.18 2.29 -15.46
CA GLU A 271 -15.37 1.72 -14.84
C GLU A 271 -15.19 0.22 -14.57
N ILE A 272 -15.66 -0.22 -13.40
CA ILE A 272 -15.64 -1.61 -12.97
C ILE A 272 -17.01 -2.05 -12.46
N LEU A 273 -17.24 -3.36 -12.51
CA LEU A 273 -18.38 -3.98 -11.85
C LEU A 273 -17.93 -4.47 -10.46
N CYS A 274 -18.49 -3.87 -9.42
CA CYS A 274 -18.40 -4.39 -8.06
C CYS A 274 -19.69 -4.07 -7.29
N ASP A 275 -20.02 -4.95 -6.34
CA ASP A 275 -21.13 -4.73 -5.41
C ASP A 275 -20.72 -3.72 -4.33
N ASP A 276 -21.69 -2.94 -3.87
CA ASP A 276 -21.51 -2.01 -2.78
C ASP A 276 -21.33 -2.74 -1.44
N PHE A 277 -20.65 -2.08 -0.51
CA PHE A 277 -20.57 -2.52 0.88
C PHE A 277 -21.95 -2.38 1.54
N VAL A 278 -22.48 -3.44 2.15
CA VAL A 278 -23.79 -3.39 2.81
C VAL A 278 -23.59 -3.30 4.31
N VAL A 279 -23.86 -2.13 4.91
CA VAL A 279 -23.80 -1.94 6.36
C VAL A 279 -24.77 -2.90 7.08
N GLY A 280 -24.30 -3.51 8.15
CA GLY A 280 -24.99 -4.55 8.88
C GLY A 280 -24.88 -5.94 8.25
N LYS A 281 -24.14 -6.11 7.15
CA LYS A 281 -23.93 -7.38 6.46
C LYS A 281 -22.45 -7.62 6.14
N SER A 282 -21.83 -6.74 5.35
CA SER A 282 -20.48 -6.90 4.80
C SER A 282 -19.36 -6.82 5.85
N GLU A 283 -19.66 -6.43 7.10
CA GLU A 283 -18.74 -6.48 8.23
C GLU A 283 -18.42 -7.93 8.66
N TYR A 284 -19.25 -8.90 8.28
CA TYR A 284 -19.14 -10.31 8.67
C TYR A 284 -19.22 -11.21 7.45
N PHE A 285 -18.54 -12.34 7.51
CA PHE A 285 -18.70 -13.39 6.51
C PHE A 285 -19.85 -14.33 6.91
N PRO A 286 -20.65 -14.82 5.95
CA PRO A 286 -21.62 -15.87 6.23
C PRO A 286 -20.88 -17.17 6.60
N PHE A 287 -21.56 -18.06 7.33
CA PHE A 287 -21.02 -19.40 7.50
C PHE A 287 -20.98 -20.14 6.15
N PRO A 288 -19.90 -20.86 5.84
CA PRO A 288 -19.84 -21.70 4.65
C PRO A 288 -21.05 -22.64 4.56
N LEU A 289 -21.62 -22.80 3.37
CA LEU A 289 -22.89 -23.52 3.17
C LEU A 289 -22.79 -24.99 3.60
N ASP A 290 -21.68 -25.64 3.29
CA ASP A 290 -21.34 -27.00 3.71
C ASP A 290 -21.29 -27.14 5.24
N VAL A 291 -20.72 -26.14 5.93
CA VAL A 291 -20.65 -26.09 7.40
C VAL A 291 -22.06 -25.96 8.01
N LYS A 292 -22.93 -25.12 7.44
CA LYS A 292 -24.33 -25.00 7.87
C LYS A 292 -25.13 -26.29 7.63
N ASN A 293 -24.91 -26.95 6.48
CA ASN A 293 -25.57 -28.22 6.17
C ASN A 293 -25.13 -29.34 7.11
N ALA A 294 -23.87 -29.32 7.57
CA ALA A 294 -23.33 -30.31 8.51
C ALA A 294 -23.78 -30.08 9.95
N ASN A 295 -24.00 -28.82 10.37
CA ASN A 295 -24.44 -28.48 11.71
C ASN A 295 -25.66 -27.56 11.67
N PRO A 296 -26.88 -28.09 11.85
CA PRO A 296 -28.11 -27.30 11.77
C PRO A 296 -28.27 -26.28 12.92
N ASN A 297 -27.40 -26.32 13.94
CA ASN A 297 -27.39 -25.32 15.01
C ASN A 297 -26.60 -24.05 14.63
N LEU A 298 -25.82 -24.07 13.54
CA LEU A 298 -25.13 -22.89 13.02
C LEU A 298 -26.10 -22.08 12.16
N HIS A 299 -26.36 -20.85 12.60
CA HIS A 299 -27.20 -19.89 11.90
C HIS A 299 -26.39 -18.64 11.58
N ASP A 300 -26.62 -18.09 10.39
CA ASP A 300 -26.03 -16.81 10.02
C ASP A 300 -26.53 -15.69 10.93
N VAL A 301 -25.77 -14.60 11.02
CA VAL A 301 -26.07 -13.44 11.86
C VAL A 301 -26.19 -12.17 11.02
N ARG A 302 -26.85 -11.16 11.59
CA ARG A 302 -27.02 -9.82 11.00
C ARG A 302 -27.66 -9.90 9.60
N GLY A 303 -27.18 -9.13 8.62
CA GLY A 303 -27.69 -9.13 7.25
C GLY A 303 -27.49 -10.43 6.46
N TRP A 304 -26.90 -11.46 7.07
CA TRP A 304 -26.84 -12.82 6.53
C TRP A 304 -27.93 -13.74 7.10
N ALA A 305 -28.54 -13.39 8.23
CA ALA A 305 -29.69 -14.11 8.78
C ALA A 305 -30.90 -13.91 7.86
N LYS A 306 -31.24 -14.93 7.07
CA LYS A 306 -32.47 -15.01 6.28
C LYS A 306 -33.37 -16.08 6.88
#